data_AF-A0A1V2I6W2-F1
#
_entry.id   AF-A0A1V2I6W2-F1
#
_cell.length_a   1.000
_cell.length_b   1.000
_cell.length_c   1.000
_cell.angle_alpha   90.00
_cell.angle_beta   90.00
_cell.angle_gamma   90.00
#
_symmetry.space_group_name_H-M   'P 1'
#
loop_
_entity.id
_entity.type
_entity.pdbx_description
1 polymer ?
#
loop_
_entity_poly.entity_id
_entity_poly.type
_entity_poly.pdbx_seq_one_letter_code
_entity_poly.pdbx_strand_id
1 'polypeptide(L)'
;MTGTSAGGPPAGEPIITPVGEMPESVRASARSPKGATAVITPTSATTATPATTASSTAAVTAWPDGSTTEIKRTRPSAGQLVSGVAADMSTLIRKEVELAKAEVRQSATRAGKGAGMFGGAAGAAVFAVLFLLLAAMFGLSEVMALGWAALIVAAILLVSAAVLGLVGKRTVKKVHPAPTQTVETLKEDVRWASGLRK
;
A
#
# COMPACT_ATOMS: atom_id res chain seq x y z
N MET A 1 -27.87 -39.44 -72.14
CA MET A 1 -28.14 -38.82 -70.82
C MET A 1 -26.81 -38.33 -70.27
N THR A 2 -26.43 -37.10 -70.61
CA THR A 2 -25.16 -36.47 -70.23
C THR A 2 -25.52 -35.29 -69.34
N GLY A 3 -25.19 -35.39 -68.04
CA GLY A 3 -25.45 -34.34 -67.07
C GLY A 3 -24.52 -33.15 -67.30
N THR A 4 -25.11 -31.98 -67.53
CA THR A 4 -24.43 -30.69 -67.60
C THR A 4 -24.30 -30.16 -66.18
N SER A 5 -23.06 -29.95 -65.70
CA SER A 5 -22.79 -29.37 -64.38
C SER A 5 -22.47 -27.89 -64.58
N ALA A 6 -23.32 -27.03 -64.03
CA ALA A 6 -23.22 -25.59 -64.11
C ALA A 6 -22.03 -25.06 -63.27
N GLY A 7 -21.13 -24.32 -63.92
CA GLY A 7 -20.08 -23.56 -63.25
C GLY A 7 -20.66 -22.42 -62.42
N GLY A 8 -20.34 -22.42 -61.12
CA GLY A 8 -20.56 -21.27 -60.25
C GLY A 8 -19.55 -20.14 -60.53
N PRO A 9 -19.88 -18.88 -60.22
CA PRO A 9 -18.99 -17.75 -60.44
C PRO A 9 -17.73 -17.86 -59.56
N PRO A 10 -16.54 -17.42 -60.04
CA PRO A 10 -15.35 -17.41 -59.23
C PRO A 10 -15.55 -16.48 -58.03
N ALA A 11 -15.25 -17.01 -56.84
CA ALA A 11 -15.23 -16.26 -55.59
C ALA A 11 -14.33 -15.03 -55.75
N GLY A 12 -14.88 -13.84 -55.50
CA GLY A 12 -14.14 -12.58 -55.55
C GLY A 12 -12.93 -12.62 -54.63
N GLU A 13 -11.76 -12.38 -55.21
CA GLU A 13 -10.54 -12.16 -54.45
C GLU A 13 -10.73 -10.93 -53.55
N PRO A 14 -10.38 -11.00 -52.25
CA PRO A 14 -10.36 -9.82 -51.41
C PRO A 14 -9.23 -8.90 -51.90
N ILE A 15 -9.62 -7.73 -52.40
CA ILE A 15 -8.70 -6.62 -52.66
C ILE A 15 -8.06 -6.22 -51.34
N ILE A 16 -6.87 -6.76 -51.06
CA ILE A 16 -5.97 -6.31 -50.03
C ILE A 16 -5.41 -4.96 -50.45
N THR A 17 -6.10 -3.89 -50.06
CA THR A 17 -5.57 -2.53 -50.14
C THR A 17 -4.42 -2.42 -49.15
N PRO A 18 -3.21 -2.00 -49.55
CA PRO A 18 -2.16 -1.71 -48.59
C PRO A 18 -2.62 -0.53 -47.73
N VAL A 19 -2.84 -0.78 -46.43
CA VAL A 19 -3.02 0.27 -45.43
C VAL A 19 -1.80 1.17 -45.51
N GLY A 20 -2.05 2.41 -45.91
CA GLY A 20 -1.02 3.42 -46.14
C GLY A 20 0.00 3.47 -45.02
N GLU A 21 1.26 3.51 -45.41
CA GLU A 21 2.37 3.82 -44.53
C GLU A 21 2.07 5.11 -43.77
N MET A 22 2.02 5.01 -42.44
CA MET A 22 1.91 6.20 -41.60
C MET A 22 3.21 7.01 -41.71
N PRO A 23 3.13 8.34 -41.88
CA PRO A 23 4.30 9.20 -41.95
C PRO A 23 5.16 9.08 -40.68
N GLU A 24 6.48 9.03 -40.85
CA GLU A 24 7.48 8.86 -39.78
C GLU A 24 7.33 9.84 -38.60
N SER A 25 6.70 11.00 -38.83
CA SER A 25 6.44 12.01 -37.81
C SER A 25 5.53 11.52 -36.67
N VAL A 26 4.74 10.47 -36.87
CA VAL A 26 3.85 9.90 -35.84
C VAL A 26 4.56 8.82 -35.00
N ARG A 27 5.59 8.15 -35.54
CA ARG A 27 6.37 7.13 -34.80
C ARG A 27 7.26 7.72 -33.69
N ALA A 28 7.61 8.99 -33.79
CA ALA A 28 8.54 9.62 -32.85
C ALA A 28 7.93 9.99 -31.48
N SER A 29 6.60 10.01 -31.34
CA SER A 29 5.91 10.48 -30.13
C SER A 29 5.44 9.35 -29.19
N ALA A 30 6.11 8.20 -29.19
CA ALA A 30 5.76 7.05 -28.34
C ALA A 30 6.94 6.47 -27.54
N ARG A 31 7.96 7.28 -27.23
CA ARG A 31 8.99 6.91 -26.23
C ARG A 31 8.69 7.56 -24.89
N SER A 32 8.08 6.77 -24.01
CA SER A 32 7.93 7.06 -22.58
C SER A 32 9.29 6.91 -21.87
N PRO A 33 9.81 7.94 -21.17
CA PRO A 33 10.99 7.78 -20.32
C PRO A 33 10.56 7.17 -18.97
N LYS A 34 10.77 5.85 -18.82
CA LYS A 34 10.75 5.20 -17.50
C LYS A 34 12.11 5.39 -16.83
N GLY A 35 12.21 6.42 -15.98
CA GLY A 35 13.40 6.63 -15.16
C GLY A 35 13.58 8.07 -14.71
N ALA A 36 12.73 8.55 -13.79
CA ALA A 36 12.99 9.78 -13.06
C ALA A 36 12.62 9.57 -11.59
N THR A 37 13.60 9.10 -10.83
CA THR A 37 13.60 9.09 -9.37
C THR A 37 13.74 10.54 -8.91
N ALA A 38 12.64 11.21 -8.61
CA ALA A 38 12.66 12.51 -7.95
C ALA A 38 12.67 12.31 -6.43
N VAL A 39 13.85 12.56 -5.86
CA VAL A 39 14.17 12.64 -4.44
C VAL A 39 13.29 13.72 -3.79
N ILE A 40 12.57 13.36 -2.73
CA ILE A 40 11.77 14.30 -1.94
C ILE A 40 12.61 14.73 -0.74
N THR A 41 13.13 15.95 -0.76
CA THR A 41 13.80 16.59 0.38
C THR A 41 12.76 17.37 1.21
N PRO A 42 12.69 17.20 2.53
CA PRO A 42 11.90 18.10 3.37
C PRO A 42 12.70 19.36 3.70
N THR A 43 12.37 20.49 3.08
CA THR A 43 12.89 21.81 3.48
C THR A 43 12.12 22.32 4.68
N SER A 44 12.84 22.60 5.76
CA SER A 44 12.35 23.21 6.99
C SER A 44 12.17 24.74 6.86
N ALA A 45 11.17 25.24 7.59
CA ALA A 45 11.04 26.59 8.16
C ALA A 45 11.05 27.82 7.22
N THR A 46 9.99 28.63 7.28
CA THR A 46 10.10 30.09 7.25
C THR A 46 8.87 30.72 7.92
N THR A 47 9.17 31.44 9.00
CA THR A 47 8.34 32.38 9.75
C THR A 47 7.94 33.56 8.86
N ALA A 48 6.67 33.96 8.84
CA ALA A 48 6.25 35.23 8.23
C ALA A 48 5.03 35.83 8.94
N THR A 49 5.31 36.78 9.83
CA THR A 49 4.48 37.95 10.21
C THR A 49 5.53 39.04 10.58
N PRO A 50 5.37 40.36 10.36
CA PRO A 50 4.10 41.12 10.37
C PRO A 50 4.02 42.30 9.34
N ALA A 51 3.00 43.16 9.55
CA ALA A 51 2.77 44.52 9.02
C ALA A 51 1.91 44.63 7.72
N THR A 52 1.01 45.59 7.51
CA THR A 52 0.46 46.72 8.29
C THR A 52 -0.67 47.35 7.43
N THR A 53 -1.71 47.86 8.10
CA THR A 53 -2.66 48.93 7.70
C THR A 53 -3.56 48.77 6.47
N ALA A 54 -4.87 48.71 6.72
CA ALA A 54 -5.83 49.61 6.07
C ALA A 54 -7.01 49.89 7.02
N SER A 55 -7.18 51.16 7.33
CA SER A 55 -8.28 51.75 8.11
C SER A 55 -9.61 51.60 7.37
N SER A 56 -10.68 51.18 8.07
CA SER A 56 -12.06 51.33 7.59
C SER A 56 -12.88 52.03 8.67
N THR A 57 -12.97 53.34 8.53
CA THR A 57 -13.78 54.25 9.33
C THR A 57 -15.22 54.29 8.80
N ALA A 58 -16.18 54.22 9.72
CA ALA A 58 -17.55 54.70 9.64
C ALA A 58 -18.57 54.00 8.71
N ALA A 59 -19.50 53.27 9.34
CA ALA A 59 -20.92 53.63 9.33
C ALA A 59 -21.59 53.02 10.57
N VAL A 60 -21.61 53.76 11.67
CA VAL A 60 -22.52 53.51 12.80
C VAL A 60 -23.89 53.97 12.33
N THR A 61 -24.68 53.04 11.84
CA THR A 61 -26.09 53.29 11.53
C THR A 61 -26.88 52.89 12.77
N ALA A 62 -27.59 53.87 13.31
CA ALA A 62 -28.40 53.81 14.52
C ALA A 62 -29.18 52.50 14.67
N TRP A 63 -29.07 51.86 15.84
CA TRP A 63 -29.95 50.78 16.23
C TRP A 63 -31.23 51.34 16.85
N PRO A 64 -32.42 50.80 16.49
CA PRO A 64 -33.68 51.20 17.08
C PRO A 64 -33.69 50.96 18.59
N ASP A 65 -34.39 51.87 19.25
CA ASP A 65 -34.73 51.90 20.66
C ASP A 65 -35.33 50.59 21.21
N GLY A 66 -34.71 50.11 22.28
CA GLY A 66 -35.39 50.02 23.56
C GLY A 66 -36.48 48.96 23.76
N SER A 67 -36.69 48.03 22.84
CA SER A 67 -37.41 46.78 23.19
C SER A 67 -36.44 45.82 23.89
N THR A 68 -36.25 46.08 25.18
CA THR A 68 -35.56 45.22 26.14
C THR A 68 -36.30 43.89 26.23
N THR A 69 -36.16 43.03 25.21
CA THR A 69 -36.25 41.60 25.45
C THR A 69 -35.09 41.28 26.35
N GLU A 70 -35.38 41.22 27.64
CA GLU A 70 -34.48 40.76 28.68
C GLU A 70 -34.04 39.34 28.30
N ILE A 71 -33.00 39.25 27.48
CA ILE A 71 -32.20 38.05 27.34
C ILE A 71 -31.60 37.87 28.71
N LYS A 72 -32.29 37.11 29.56
CA LYS A 72 -31.81 36.57 30.81
C LYS A 72 -30.56 35.77 30.48
N ARG A 73 -29.43 36.47 30.39
CA ARG A 73 -28.09 35.91 30.17
C ARG A 73 -27.75 35.19 31.46
N THR A 74 -28.33 34.01 31.60
CA THR A 74 -27.98 33.06 32.63
C THR A 74 -26.52 32.73 32.36
N ARG A 75 -25.63 33.35 33.13
CA ARG A 75 -24.20 33.04 33.06
C ARG A 75 -24.08 31.53 33.23
N PRO A 76 -23.38 30.82 32.32
CA PRO A 76 -23.20 29.38 32.46
C PRO A 76 -22.70 29.10 33.87
N SER A 77 -23.39 28.22 34.58
CA SER A 77 -22.96 27.85 35.93
C SER A 77 -21.58 27.18 35.83
N ALA A 78 -20.79 27.21 36.91
CA ALA A 78 -19.49 26.53 36.94
C ALA A 78 -19.60 25.05 36.52
N GLY A 79 -20.74 24.40 36.80
CA GLY A 79 -21.03 23.04 36.35
C GLY A 79 -21.22 22.90 34.83
N GLN A 80 -21.84 23.88 34.17
CA GLN A 80 -22.00 23.88 32.71
C GLN A 80 -20.68 24.05 31.98
N LEU A 81 -19.77 24.88 32.49
CA LEU A 81 -18.43 25.06 31.92
C LEU A 81 -17.58 23.79 32.04
N VAL A 82 -17.61 23.15 33.21
CA VAL A 82 -16.92 21.86 33.43
C VAL A 82 -17.50 20.76 32.54
N SER A 83 -18.83 20.70 32.38
CA SER A 83 -19.45 19.73 31.46
C SER A 83 -19.09 19.95 29.99
N GLY A 84 -18.92 21.22 29.58
CA GLY A 84 -18.48 21.57 28.22
C GLY A 84 -17.06 21.09 27.93
N VAL A 85 -16.12 21.36 28.85
CA VAL A 85 -14.73 20.91 28.72
C VAL A 85 -14.62 19.37 28.73
N ALA A 86 -15.39 18.69 29.59
CA ALA A 86 -15.43 17.22 29.60
C ALA A 86 -15.97 16.64 28.28
N ALA A 87 -16.98 17.27 27.68
CA ALA A 87 -17.51 16.88 26.38
C ALA A 87 -16.50 17.11 25.24
N ASP A 88 -15.74 18.21 25.29
CA ASP A 88 -14.70 18.53 24.31
C ASP A 88 -13.52 17.55 24.42
N MET A 89 -13.09 17.20 25.64
CA MET A 89 -12.06 16.17 25.85
C MET A 89 -12.50 14.79 25.36
N SER A 90 -13.76 14.40 25.63
CA SER A 90 -14.34 13.15 25.11
C SER A 90 -14.31 13.13 23.57
N THR A 91 -14.60 14.27 22.96
CA THR A 91 -14.57 14.44 21.50
C THR A 91 -13.15 14.32 20.93
N LEU A 92 -12.14 14.91 21.59
CA LEU A 92 -10.74 14.79 21.18
C LEU A 92 -10.24 13.36 21.28
N ILE A 93 -10.50 12.66 22.38
CA ILE A 93 -10.12 11.25 22.55
C ILE A 93 -10.74 10.39 21.44
N ARG A 94 -12.01 10.62 21.12
CA ARG A 94 -12.70 9.86 20.08
C ARG A 94 -12.10 10.11 18.69
N LYS A 95 -11.74 11.37 18.39
CA LYS A 95 -11.03 11.74 17.16
C LYS A 95 -9.63 11.12 17.07
N GLU A 96 -8.88 11.11 18.17
CA GLU A 96 -7.54 10.51 18.20
C GLU A 96 -7.61 8.99 17.97
N VAL A 97 -8.61 8.32 18.55
CA VAL A 97 -8.87 6.90 18.29
C VAL A 97 -9.30 6.66 16.85
N GLU A 98 -10.15 7.52 16.27
CA GLU A 98 -10.54 7.42 14.86
C GLU A 98 -9.35 7.61 13.93
N LEU A 99 -8.47 8.56 14.23
CA LEU A 99 -7.23 8.79 13.48
C LEU A 99 -6.28 7.61 13.61
N ALA A 100 -6.02 7.13 14.82
CA ALA A 100 -5.18 5.96 15.07
C ALA A 100 -5.74 4.72 14.36
N LYS A 101 -7.07 4.55 14.37
CA LYS A 101 -7.73 3.46 13.63
C LYS A 101 -7.54 3.61 12.12
N ALA A 102 -7.62 4.82 11.58
CA ALA A 102 -7.38 5.08 10.18
C ALA A 102 -5.92 4.79 9.79
N GLU A 103 -4.95 5.20 10.61
CA GLU A 103 -3.53 4.96 10.39
C GLU A 103 -3.18 3.48 10.49
N VAL A 104 -3.71 2.76 11.48
CA VAL A 104 -3.57 1.31 11.59
C VAL A 104 -4.18 0.61 10.39
N ARG A 105 -5.38 1.02 9.93
CA ARG A 105 -6.01 0.44 8.74
C ARG A 105 -5.16 0.68 7.49
N GLN A 106 -4.65 1.89 7.30
CA GLN A 106 -3.79 2.22 6.17
C GLN A 106 -2.48 1.42 6.21
N SER A 107 -1.87 1.31 7.38
CA SER A 107 -0.66 0.50 7.61
C SER A 107 -0.92 -0.98 7.34
N ALA A 108 -2.05 -1.51 7.82
CA ALA A 108 -2.47 -2.89 7.60
C ALA A 108 -2.75 -3.17 6.12
N THR A 109 -3.40 -2.26 5.38
CA THR A 109 -3.63 -2.42 3.94
C THR A 109 -2.31 -2.40 3.16
N ARG A 110 -1.40 -1.49 3.49
CA ARG A 110 -0.07 -1.42 2.84
C ARG A 110 0.76 -2.67 3.12
N ALA A 111 0.82 -3.08 4.39
CA ALA A 111 1.49 -4.31 4.81
C ALA A 111 0.84 -5.54 4.15
N GLY A 112 -0.48 -5.61 4.12
CA GLY A 112 -1.24 -6.70 3.50
C GLY A 112 -1.02 -6.80 1.99
N LYS A 113 -0.99 -5.67 1.27
CA LYS A 113 -0.65 -5.64 -0.16
C LYS A 113 0.78 -6.11 -0.39
N GLY A 114 1.72 -5.64 0.42
CA GLY A 114 3.12 -6.07 0.36
C GLY A 114 3.26 -7.58 0.62
N ALA A 115 2.65 -8.08 1.68
CA ALA A 115 2.62 -9.50 2.02
C ALA A 115 1.96 -10.34 0.92
N GLY A 116 0.87 -9.87 0.31
CA GLY A 116 0.22 -10.53 -0.82
C GLY A 116 1.10 -10.59 -2.06
N MET A 117 1.80 -9.49 -2.39
CA MET A 117 2.75 -9.46 -3.51
C MET A 117 3.94 -10.39 -3.28
N PHE A 118 4.53 -10.38 -2.09
CA PHE A 118 5.62 -11.29 -1.74
C PHE A 118 5.16 -12.76 -1.69
N GLY A 119 3.95 -13.02 -1.20
CA GLY A 119 3.34 -14.35 -1.22
C GLY A 119 3.13 -14.85 -2.65
N GLY A 120 2.57 -14.02 -3.52
CA GLY A 120 2.40 -14.33 -4.93
C GLY A 120 3.74 -14.55 -5.66
N ALA A 121 4.73 -13.68 -5.41
CA ALA A 121 6.08 -13.82 -5.97
C ALA A 121 6.78 -15.09 -5.48
N ALA A 122 6.66 -15.43 -4.20
CA ALA A 122 7.20 -16.67 -3.65
C ALA A 122 6.52 -17.90 -4.29
N GLY A 123 5.19 -17.86 -4.45
CA GLY A 123 4.46 -18.92 -5.16
C GLY A 123 4.92 -19.08 -6.61
N ALA A 124 5.03 -17.99 -7.37
CA ALA A 124 5.53 -18.02 -8.74
C ALA A 124 6.99 -18.51 -8.82
N ALA A 125 7.84 -18.13 -7.86
CA ALA A 125 9.23 -18.58 -7.79
C ALA A 125 9.33 -20.10 -7.58
N VAL A 126 8.43 -20.72 -6.81
CA VAL A 126 8.37 -22.18 -6.65
C VAL A 126 8.15 -22.86 -8.00
N PHE A 127 7.19 -22.39 -8.79
CA PHE A 127 6.95 -22.94 -10.14
C PHE A 127 8.13 -22.67 -11.09
N ALA A 128 8.72 -21.48 -11.04
CA ALA A 128 9.89 -21.16 -11.85
C ALA A 128 11.08 -22.10 -11.56
N VAL A 129 11.36 -22.36 -10.27
CA VAL A 129 12.39 -23.33 -9.87
C VAL A 129 12.03 -24.74 -10.33
N LEU A 130 10.76 -25.16 -10.20
CA LEU A 130 10.31 -26.46 -10.70
C LEU A 130 10.58 -26.63 -12.20
N PHE A 131 10.18 -25.66 -13.02
CA PHE A 131 10.42 -25.72 -14.47
C PHE A 131 11.90 -25.66 -14.83
N LEU A 132 12.71 -24.89 -14.09
CA LEU A 132 14.16 -24.87 -14.26
C LEU A 132 14.81 -26.21 -13.94
N LEU A 133 14.35 -26.90 -12.89
CA LEU A 133 14.83 -28.24 -12.54
C LEU A 133 14.45 -29.27 -13.60
N LEU A 134 13.23 -29.21 -14.13
CA LEU A 134 12.79 -30.06 -15.23
C LEU A 134 13.62 -29.79 -16.49
N ALA A 135 13.82 -28.52 -16.85
CA ALA A 135 14.64 -28.13 -17.99
C ALA A 135 16.09 -28.59 -17.83
N ALA A 136 16.67 -28.47 -16.63
CA ALA A 136 18.00 -28.97 -16.33
C ALA A 136 18.06 -30.50 -16.43
N MET A 137 17.07 -31.22 -15.90
CA MET A 137 17.01 -32.67 -15.98
C MET A 137 16.91 -33.16 -17.44
N PHE A 138 16.02 -32.57 -18.24
CA PHE A 138 15.90 -32.93 -19.66
C PHE A 138 17.12 -32.51 -20.47
N GLY A 139 17.65 -31.30 -20.25
CA GLY A 139 18.87 -30.84 -20.92
C GLY A 139 20.08 -31.71 -20.62
N LEU A 140 20.21 -32.20 -19.38
CA LEU A 140 21.29 -33.12 -19.01
C LEU A 140 21.04 -34.54 -19.53
N SER A 141 19.78 -34.91 -19.78
CA SER A 141 19.45 -36.20 -20.38
C SER A 141 19.90 -36.36 -21.84
N GLU A 142 20.20 -35.26 -22.52
CA GLU A 142 20.79 -35.29 -23.88
C GLU A 142 22.24 -35.81 -23.87
N VAL A 143 22.94 -35.73 -22.73
CA VAL A 143 24.34 -36.16 -22.60
C VAL A 143 24.53 -37.42 -21.75
N MET A 144 23.50 -37.84 -20.99
CA MET A 144 23.54 -39.04 -20.14
C MET A 144 22.14 -39.63 -19.92
N ALA A 145 22.03 -40.87 -19.44
CA ALA A 145 20.73 -41.47 -19.18
C ALA A 145 19.91 -40.66 -18.15
N LEU A 146 18.60 -40.53 -18.41
CA LEU A 146 17.68 -39.69 -17.63
C LEU A 146 17.73 -39.96 -16.12
N GLY A 147 17.94 -41.21 -15.70
CA GLY A 147 18.10 -41.57 -14.29
C GLY A 147 19.28 -40.88 -13.61
N TRP A 148 20.44 -40.83 -14.27
CA TRP A 148 21.63 -40.14 -13.74
C TRP A 148 21.45 -38.63 -13.73
N ALA A 149 20.83 -38.08 -14.77
CA ALA A 149 20.48 -36.66 -14.82
C ALA A 149 19.56 -36.26 -13.65
N ALA A 150 18.51 -37.04 -13.39
CA ALA A 150 17.59 -36.81 -12.28
C ALA A 150 18.31 -36.87 -10.91
N LEU A 151 19.23 -37.82 -10.71
CA LEU A 151 20.00 -37.92 -9.45
C LEU A 151 20.90 -36.71 -9.21
N ILE A 152 21.57 -36.20 -10.25
CA ILE A 152 22.44 -35.01 -10.13
C ILE A 152 21.60 -33.79 -9.75
N VAL A 153 20.49 -33.56 -10.45
CA VAL A 153 19.59 -32.43 -10.17
C VAL A 153 19.00 -32.55 -8.77
N ALA A 154 18.59 -33.75 -8.35
CA ALA A 154 18.10 -34.00 -6.99
C ALA A 154 19.16 -33.73 -5.92
N ALA A 155 20.42 -34.12 -6.15
CA ALA A 155 21.52 -33.86 -5.22
C ALA A 155 21.77 -32.35 -5.05
N ILE A 156 21.81 -31.60 -6.16
CA ILE A 156 21.97 -30.13 -6.13
C ILE A 156 20.81 -29.47 -5.37
N LEU A 157 19.58 -29.94 -5.60
CA LEU A 157 18.40 -29.44 -4.91
C LEU A 157 18.45 -29.73 -3.40
N LEU A 158 18.88 -30.93 -3.01
CA LEU A 158 19.01 -31.31 -1.60
C LEU A 158 20.05 -30.45 -0.87
N VAL A 159 21.20 -30.20 -1.50
CA VAL A 159 22.24 -29.31 -0.95
C VAL A 159 21.69 -27.90 -0.78
N SER A 160 21.02 -27.38 -1.81
CA SER A 160 20.41 -26.04 -1.78
C SER A 160 19.35 -25.93 -0.67
N ALA A 161 18.49 -26.94 -0.52
CA ALA A 161 17.47 -27.02 0.52
C ALA A 161 18.08 -27.10 1.92
N ALA A 162 19.16 -27.88 2.10
CA ALA A 162 19.87 -27.97 3.37
C ALA A 162 20.48 -26.61 3.77
N VAL A 163 21.12 -25.90 2.83
CA VAL A 163 21.69 -24.56 3.08
C VAL A 163 20.58 -23.58 3.44
N LEU A 164 19.51 -23.49 2.65
CA LEU A 164 18.37 -22.59 2.93
C LEU A 164 17.71 -22.92 4.27
N GLY A 165 17.51 -24.20 4.58
CA GLY A 165 16.93 -24.66 5.84
C GLY A 165 17.80 -24.27 7.05
N LEU A 166 19.12 -24.42 6.94
CA LEU A 166 20.06 -24.03 8.00
C LEU A 166 20.09 -22.51 8.19
N VAL A 167 20.14 -21.74 7.10
CA VAL A 167 20.10 -20.27 7.16
C VAL A 167 18.77 -19.80 7.75
N GLY A 168 17.64 -20.34 7.27
CA GLY A 168 16.31 -20.03 7.79
C GLY A 168 16.19 -20.33 9.28
N LYS A 169 16.65 -21.51 9.73
CA LYS A 169 16.68 -21.88 11.15
C LYS A 169 17.52 -20.91 11.98
N ARG A 170 18.67 -20.47 11.47
CA ARG A 170 19.53 -19.48 12.16
C ARG A 170 18.87 -18.11 12.24
N THR A 171 18.19 -17.68 11.17
CA THR A 171 17.48 -16.40 11.14
C THR A 171 16.32 -16.41 12.13
N VAL A 172 15.46 -17.43 12.10
CA VAL A 172 14.32 -17.56 13.03
C VAL A 172 14.79 -17.58 14.49
N LYS A 173 15.90 -18.28 14.80
CA LYS A 173 16.48 -18.28 16.15
C LYS A 173 16.98 -16.92 16.63
N LYS A 174 17.31 -16.00 15.73
CA LYS A 174 17.78 -14.65 16.08
C LYS A 174 16.64 -13.66 16.29
N VAL A 175 15.42 -13.98 15.85
CA VAL A 175 14.24 -13.15 16.09
C VAL A 175 13.69 -13.51 17.46
N HIS A 176 13.93 -12.67 18.47
CA HIS A 176 13.28 -12.83 19.78
C HIS A 176 11.77 -12.61 19.62
N PRO A 177 10.93 -13.59 19.97
CA PRO A 177 9.49 -13.39 19.98
C PRO A 177 9.13 -12.44 21.13
N ALA A 178 8.65 -11.25 20.74
CA ALA A 178 8.29 -10.10 21.58
C ALA A 178 9.47 -9.28 22.16
N PRO A 179 9.35 -7.94 22.19
CA PRO A 179 10.23 -7.09 23.00
C PRO A 179 9.95 -7.41 24.46
N THR A 180 10.75 -8.32 25.03
CA THR A 180 10.67 -8.73 26.44
C THR A 180 10.65 -7.52 27.38
N GLN A 181 11.42 -6.48 27.06
CA GLN A 181 11.42 -5.21 27.79
C GLN A 181 10.02 -4.60 27.90
N THR A 182 9.27 -4.50 26.79
CA THR A 182 7.92 -3.91 26.78
C THR A 182 6.91 -4.78 27.50
N VAL A 183 7.02 -6.11 27.38
CA VAL A 183 6.13 -7.03 28.09
C VAL A 183 6.41 -7.02 29.59
N GLU A 184 7.67 -6.85 30.00
CA GLU A 184 8.06 -6.76 31.42
C GLU A 184 7.59 -5.44 32.03
N THR A 185 7.75 -4.30 31.34
CA THR A 185 7.21 -3.00 31.78
C THR A 185 5.69 -3.05 31.93
N LEU A 186 4.96 -3.61 30.95
CA LEU A 186 3.51 -3.76 31.05
C LEU A 186 3.08 -4.69 32.19
N LYS A 187 3.87 -5.72 32.50
CA LYS A 187 3.61 -6.59 33.65
C LYS A 187 3.87 -5.87 34.96
N GLU A 188 4.91 -5.05 35.06
CA GLU A 188 5.19 -4.23 36.25
C GLU A 188 4.10 -3.20 36.50
N ASP A 189 3.65 -2.50 35.46
CA ASP A 189 2.58 -1.49 35.54
C ASP A 189 1.25 -2.10 36.02
N VAL A 190 0.88 -3.27 35.49
CA VAL A 190 -0.31 -4.01 35.94
C VAL A 190 -0.16 -4.50 37.38
N ARG A 191 1.05 -4.90 37.79
CA ARG A 191 1.34 -5.36 39.15
C ARG A 191 1.23 -4.20 40.15
N TRP A 192 1.73 -3.02 39.80
CA TRP A 192 1.58 -1.81 40.60
C TRP A 192 0.10 -1.38 40.72
N ALA A 193 -0.64 -1.34 39.60
CA ALA A 193 -2.04 -0.93 39.58
C ALA A 193 -2.97 -1.89 40.34
N SER A 194 -2.67 -3.19 40.32
CA SER A 194 -3.45 -4.19 41.07
C SER A 194 -3.13 -4.21 42.56
N GLY A 195 -1.91 -3.79 42.96
CA GLY A 195 -1.51 -3.62 44.37
C GLY A 195 -2.26 -2.50 45.09
N LEU A 196 -2.69 -1.46 44.38
CA LEU A 196 -3.45 -0.33 44.92
C LEU A 196 -4.93 -0.64 45.22
N ARG A 197 -5.41 -1.84 44.86
CA ARG A 197 -6.81 -2.26 45.05
C ARG A 197 -7.05 -3.08 46.32
N LYS A 198 -6.04 -3.20 47.20
CA LYS A 198 -6.14 -3.82 48.53
C LYS A 198 -5.85 -2.77 49.60
#